data_AF-W2TBI6-F1
#
_entry.id   AF-W2TBI6-F1
#
_cell.length_a   1.000
_cell.length_b   1.000
_cell.length_c   1.000
_cell.angle_alpha   90.00
_cell.angle_beta   90.00
_cell.angle_gamma   90.00
#
_symmetry.space_group_name_H-M   'P 1'
#
loop_
_entity.id
_entity.type
_entity.pdbx_description
1 polymer ?
#
loop_
_entity_poly.entity_id
_entity_poly.type
_entity_poly.pdbx_seq_one_letter_code
_entity_poly.pdbx_strand_id
1 'polypeptide(L)' 'MHSKSTLSGATKFSLLKSCLKGRALQTIDGLPVTDDNYAIAIDILLATYDNPSTLRHLIYTQLSSLPQ' A
#
# COMPACT_ATOMS: atom_id res chain seq x y z
N MET A 1 -18.77 -16.52 8.80
CA MET A 1 -17.33 -16.79 8.68
C MET A 1 -16.65 -15.61 7.99
N HIS A 2 -16.33 -14.52 8.70
CA HIS A 2 -15.58 -13.39 8.12
C HIS A 2 -14.42 -13.01 9.06
N SER A 3 -13.53 -13.97 9.29
CA SER A 3 -12.28 -13.73 10.03
C SER A 3 -11.24 -13.17 9.07
N LYS A 4 -11.41 -11.90 8.67
CA LYS A 4 -10.39 -11.11 7.96
C LYS A 4 -9.68 -10.19 8.96
N SER A 5 -9.38 -10.68 10.16
CA SER A 5 -8.62 -9.92 11.18
C SER A 5 -7.12 -9.76 10.83
N THR A 6 -6.69 -10.24 9.67
CA THR A 6 -5.33 -10.04 9.15
C THR A 6 -5.45 -9.79 7.66
N LEU A 7 -5.59 -8.53 7.26
CA LEU A 7 -5.49 -8.15 5.85
C LEU A 7 -4.14 -8.66 5.31
N SER A 8 -4.16 -9.67 4.45
CA SER A 8 -2.94 -10.17 3.77
C SER A 8 -2.28 -9.03 3.01
N GLY A 9 -0.94 -9.03 2.88
CA GLY A 9 -0.20 -7.97 2.19
C GLY A 9 -0.71 -7.72 0.77
N ALA A 10 -1.16 -8.76 0.06
CA ALA A 10 -1.85 -8.62 -1.22
C ALA A 10 -3.10 -7.70 -1.15
N THR A 11 -3.98 -7.88 -0.16
CA THR A 11 -5.16 -7.01 0.01
C THR A 11 -4.77 -5.58 0.36
N LYS A 12 -3.78 -5.41 1.25
CA LYS A 12 -3.23 -4.08 1.58
C LYS A 12 -2.64 -3.42 0.34
N PHE A 13 -1.98 -4.19 -0.52
CA PHE A 13 -1.34 -3.69 -1.71
C PHE A 13 -2.34 -3.27 -2.78
N SER A 14 -3.43 -4.02 -2.95
CA SER A 14 -4.52 -3.63 -3.85
C SER A 14 -5.19 -2.32 -3.41
N LEU A 15 -5.43 -2.15 -2.10
CA LEU A 15 -5.92 -0.91 -1.52
C LEU A 15 -4.94 0.25 -1.69
N LEU A 16 -3.65 -0.02 -1.47
CA LEU A 16 -2.56 0.93 -1.67
C LEU A 16 -2.54 1.44 -3.11
N LYS A 17 -2.57 0.54 -4.10
CA LYS A 17 -2.65 0.91 -5.53
C LYS A 17 -3.85 1.82 -5.81
N SER A 18 -5.01 1.54 -5.19
CA SER A 18 -6.19 2.38 -5.36
C SER A 18 -6.09 3.76 -4.68
N CYS A 19 -5.27 3.89 -3.62
CA CYS A 19 -4.99 5.17 -2.97
C CYS A 19 -3.91 5.99 -3.71
N LEU A 20 -2.98 5.33 -4.39
CA LEU A 20 -1.90 5.97 -5.11
C LEU A 20 -2.39 6.51 -6.45
N LYS A 21 -1.82 7.64 -6.88
CA LYS A 21 -2.18 8.31 -8.15
C LYS A 21 -0.95 8.77 -8.90
N GLY A 22 -1.07 8.84 -10.23
CA GLY A 22 -0.03 9.34 -11.12
C GLY A 22 1.25 8.50 -11.04
N ARG A 23 2.39 9.16 -10.77
CA ARG A 23 3.72 8.53 -10.76
C ARG A 23 3.85 7.42 -9.73
N ALA A 24 3.33 7.61 -8.53
CA ALA A 24 3.45 6.65 -7.44
C ALA A 24 2.78 5.31 -7.79
N LEU A 25 1.58 5.35 -8.34
CA LEU A 25 0.88 4.15 -8.83
C LEU A 25 1.65 3.51 -9.97
N GLN A 26 2.14 4.30 -10.92
CA GLN A 26 2.85 3.79 -12.09
C GLN A 26 4.16 3.06 -11.72
N THR A 27 4.89 3.52 -10.71
CA THR A 27 6.13 2.87 -10.25
C THR A 27 5.90 1.46 -9.72
N ILE A 28 4.77 1.24 -9.04
CA ILE A 28 4.40 -0.06 -8.45
C ILE A 28 3.36 -0.81 -9.29
N ASP A 29 2.94 -0.26 -10.43
CA ASP A 29 1.87 -0.82 -11.24
C ASP A 29 2.26 -2.16 -11.85
N GLY A 30 3.53 -2.26 -12.29
CA GLY A 30 4.12 -3.48 -12.84
C GLY A 30 4.39 -4.57 -11.81
N LEU A 31 4.20 -4.32 -10.51
CA LEU A 31 4.38 -5.32 -9.47
C LEU A 31 3.07 -6.11 -9.26
N PRO A 32 3.11 -7.46 -9.30
CA PRO A 32 1.97 -8.27 -8.95
C PRO A 32 1.52 -8.04 -7.50
N VAL A 33 0.22 -8.11 -7.26
CA VAL A 33 -0.39 -7.82 -5.96
C VAL A 33 -0.18 -8.98 -4.98
N THR A 34 1.00 -9.04 -4.36
CA THR A 34 1.42 -10.09 -3.41
C THR A 34 1.93 -9.51 -2.10
N ASP A 35 2.13 -10.37 -1.08
CA ASP A 35 2.64 -9.98 0.23
C ASP A 35 4.11 -9.49 0.16
N ASP A 36 4.99 -10.25 -0.50
CA ASP A 36 6.37 -9.85 -0.76
C ASP A 36 6.45 -8.54 -1.57
N ASN A 37 5.64 -8.42 -2.62
CA ASN A 37 5.67 -7.22 -3.47
C ASN A 37 5.10 -6.00 -2.76
N TYR A 38 4.24 -6.15 -1.74
CA TYR A 38 3.80 -5.03 -0.92
C TYR A 38 5.00 -4.36 -0.23
N ALA A 39 5.89 -5.14 0.38
CA ALA A 39 7.07 -4.59 1.04
C ALA A 39 8.00 -3.87 0.05
N ILE A 40 8.21 -4.47 -1.12
CA ILE A 40 9.03 -3.89 -2.21
C ILE A 40 8.39 -2.60 -2.74
N ALA A 41 7.08 -2.60 -2.96
CA ALA A 41 6.35 -1.43 -3.43
C ALA A 41 6.43 -0.27 -2.44
N ILE A 42 6.30 -0.55 -1.13
CA ILE A 42 6.51 0.44 -0.09
C ILE A 42 7.93 0.99 -0.18
N ASP A 43 8.96 0.14 -0.20
CA ASP A 43 10.36 0.57 -0.26
C ASP A 43 10.63 1.48 -1.48
N ILE A 44 10.14 1.09 -2.66
CA ILE A 44 10.21 1.90 -3.89
C ILE A 44 9.51 3.25 -3.70
N LEU A 45 8.33 3.26 -3.09
CA LEU A 45 7.58 4.50 -2.84
C LEU A 45 8.31 5.40 -1.84
N LEU A 46 8.91 4.83 -0.79
CA LEU A 46 9.74 5.55 0.19
C LEU A 46 11.04 6.07 -0.44
N ALA A 47 11.62 5.35 -1.39
CA ALA A 47 12.78 5.83 -2.16
C ALA A 47 12.39 6.92 -3.18
N THR A 48 11.17 6.83 -3.72
CA THR A 48 10.64 7.81 -4.70
C THR A 48 10.17 9.10 -4.02
N TYR A 49 9.67 9.01 -2.78
CA TYR A 49 9.24 10.15 -1.97
C TYR A 49 10.24 10.39 -0.86
N ASP A 50 10.93 11.53 -0.93
CA ASP A 50 11.89 12.03 0.07
C ASP A 50 11.36 12.00 1.53
N ASN A 51 10.03 11.97 1.72
CA ASN A 51 9.38 11.86 3.03
C ASN A 51 8.68 10.51 3.27
N PRO A 52 9.42 9.50 3.75
CA PRO A 52 8.86 8.19 4.09
C PRO A 52 7.80 8.24 5.21
N SER A 53 7.96 9.20 6.13
CA SER A 53 7.06 9.42 7.28
C SER A 53 5.64 9.78 6.83
N THR A 54 5.52 10.66 5.84
CA THR A 54 4.22 11.11 5.30
C THR A 54 3.51 9.99 4.56
N LEU A 55 4.26 9.22 3.76
CA LEU A 55 3.71 8.07 3.03
C LEU A 55 3.18 7.00 3.99
N ARG A 56 3.98 6.62 4.99
CA ARG A 56 3.58 5.65 5.99
C ARG A 56 2.36 6.13 6.78
N HIS A 57 2.30 7.41 7.14
CA HIS A 57 1.15 7.99 7.81
C HIS A 57 -0.10 7.97 6.93
N LEU A 58 0.01 8.36 5.66
CA LEU A 58 -1.07 8.32 4.68
C LEU A 58 -1.64 6.90 4.56
N ILE A 59 -0.77 5.90 4.38
CA ILE A 59 -1.16 4.49 4.25
C ILE A 59 -1.86 4.00 5.52
N TYR A 60 -1.29 4.32 6.69
CA TYR A 60 -1.87 3.95 7.97
C TYR A 60 -3.25 4.60 8.17
N THR A 61 -3.39 5.89 7.87
CA THR A 61 -4.67 6.61 7.95
C THR A 61 -5.70 6.02 7.01
N GLN A 62 -5.35 5.71 5.77
CA GLN A 62 -6.27 5.10 4.80
C GLN A 62 -6.71 3.69 5.23
N LEU A 63 -5.76 2.87 5.73
CA LEU A 63 -6.07 1.54 6.26
C LEU A 63 -6.97 1.62 7.52
N SER A 64 -6.75 2.61 8.37
CA SER A 64 -7.56 2.83 9.58
C SER A 64 -8.94 3.43 9.27
N SER A 65 -9.15 3.98 8.08
CA SER A 65 -10.42 4.57 7.64
C SER A 65 -11.39 3.56 7.03
N LEU A 66 -11.01 2.29 6.89
CA LEU A 66 -11.90 1.22 6.44
C LEU A 66 -12.97 0.96 7.52
N PRO A 67 -14.28 1.14 7.24
CA PRO A 67 -15.33 0.81 8.20
C PRO A 67 -15.34 -0.70 8.47
N GLN A 68 -15.44 -1.07 9.76
CA GLN A 68 -15.60 -2.45 10.24
C GLN A 68 -16.92 -3.07 9.80
#